data_AF-A0A7X6GYC6-F1
#
_entry.id   AF-A0A7X6GYC6-F1
#
_cell.length_a   1.000
_cell.length_b   1.000
_cell.length_c   1.000
_cell.angle_alpha   90.00
_cell.angle_beta   90.00
_cell.angle_gamma   90.00
#
_symmetry.space_group_name_H-M   'P 1'
#
loop_
_entity.id
_entity.type
_entity.pdbx_description
1 polymer ?
#
loop_
_entity_poly.entity_id
_entity_poly.type
_entity_poly.pdbx_seq_one_letter_code
_entity_poly.pdbx_strand_id
1 'polypeptide(L)'
;MLPSMSSRNVPEDGFAMRWDHVPASSEWEQAGFAALDTYAAVLPEIVPADIEAWCPGYPDASEEERAAFWLGLLSSLARHESTWNEQAVGGGGQWFGLVQISPATARHYGCQATSGAALLDGAANVSCALRIWSETVPRDGVVATGTRGVAADWGPMHPSQAQKREDIRAWMLDQPYCQG
;
A
#
# COMPACT_ATOMS: atom_id res chain seq x y z
N MET A 1 -36.61 11.76 -11.07
CA MET A 1 -35.43 11.15 -11.74
C MET A 1 -34.21 11.61 -10.98
N LEU A 2 -33.66 10.77 -10.11
CA LEU A 2 -32.38 11.01 -9.46
C LEU A 2 -31.28 10.51 -10.40
N PRO A 3 -30.18 11.26 -10.60
CA PRO A 3 -29.11 10.79 -11.45
C PRO A 3 -28.40 9.60 -10.81
N SER A 4 -28.19 8.57 -11.62
CA SER A 4 -27.48 7.34 -11.28
C SER A 4 -26.05 7.68 -10.87
N MET A 5 -25.70 7.33 -9.62
CA MET A 5 -24.32 7.24 -9.17
C MET A 5 -23.64 6.20 -10.05
N SER A 6 -22.64 6.63 -10.82
CA SER A 6 -21.85 5.73 -11.65
C SER A 6 -20.97 4.89 -10.73
N SER A 7 -21.45 3.70 -10.38
CA SER A 7 -20.59 2.62 -9.89
C SER A 7 -19.57 2.35 -10.98
N ARG A 8 -18.30 2.72 -10.75
CA ARG A 8 -17.24 1.96 -11.39
C ARG A 8 -17.24 0.61 -10.68
N ASN A 9 -17.68 -0.40 -11.42
CA ASN A 9 -17.55 -1.80 -11.05
C ASN A 9 -16.07 -2.04 -10.71
N VAL A 10 -15.84 -2.64 -9.54
CA VAL A 10 -14.67 -3.50 -9.33
C VAL A 10 -14.55 -4.38 -10.58
N PRO A 11 -13.37 -4.55 -11.20
CA PRO A 11 -13.25 -5.46 -12.33
C PRO A 11 -13.85 -6.80 -11.90
N GLU A 12 -14.80 -7.36 -12.66
CA GLU A 12 -15.52 -8.58 -12.24
C GLU A 12 -14.58 -9.79 -12.00
N ASP A 13 -13.32 -9.67 -12.41
CA ASP A 13 -12.25 -10.65 -12.25
C ASP A 13 -11.00 -10.09 -11.50
N GLY A 14 -11.09 -8.94 -10.84
CA GLY A 14 -9.95 -8.26 -10.20
C GLY A 14 -9.99 -8.26 -8.67
N PHE A 15 -8.82 -8.10 -8.05
CA PHE A 15 -8.73 -7.91 -6.59
C PHE A 15 -9.15 -6.49 -6.20
N ALA A 16 -9.99 -6.36 -5.18
CA ALA A 16 -10.44 -5.06 -4.69
C ALA A 16 -9.28 -4.27 -4.05
N MET A 17 -9.15 -2.99 -4.41
CA MET A 17 -8.27 -2.04 -3.74
C MET A 17 -9.09 -0.91 -3.13
N ARG A 18 -8.65 -0.38 -1.99
CA ARG A 18 -9.44 0.62 -1.26
C ARG A 18 -9.64 1.92 -2.03
N TRP A 19 -8.76 2.18 -2.99
CA TRP A 19 -8.80 3.35 -3.86
C TRP A 19 -9.57 3.13 -5.17
N ASP A 20 -10.24 1.99 -5.42
CA ASP A 20 -10.88 1.67 -6.72
C ASP A 20 -11.92 2.71 -7.17
N HIS A 21 -12.47 3.45 -6.21
CA HIS A 21 -13.38 4.55 -6.46
C HIS A 21 -12.70 5.81 -7.02
N VAL A 22 -11.36 5.86 -7.01
CA VAL A 22 -10.55 6.99 -7.48
C VAL A 22 -10.18 6.76 -8.94
N PRO A 23 -10.55 7.67 -9.86
CA PRO A 23 -10.37 7.42 -11.28
C PRO A 23 -8.95 7.14 -11.78
N ALA A 24 -7.94 7.66 -11.08
CA ALA A 24 -6.52 7.49 -11.41
C ALA A 24 -5.94 6.15 -10.89
N SER A 25 -6.66 5.41 -10.04
CA SER A 25 -6.11 4.25 -9.33
C SER A 25 -5.61 3.14 -10.25
N SER A 26 -6.20 3.01 -11.45
CA SER A 26 -5.77 2.01 -12.42
C SER A 26 -4.29 2.12 -12.81
N GLU A 27 -3.71 3.32 -12.87
CA GLU A 27 -2.28 3.50 -13.17
C GLU A 27 -1.41 3.14 -11.95
N TRP A 28 -1.91 3.45 -10.75
CA TRP A 28 -1.26 3.11 -9.49
C TRP A 28 -1.21 1.60 -9.28
N GLU A 29 -2.29 0.90 -9.60
CA GLU A 29 -2.41 -0.56 -9.51
C GLU A 29 -1.48 -1.25 -10.49
N GLN A 30 -1.45 -0.81 -11.75
CA GLN A 30 -0.52 -1.34 -12.76
C GLN A 30 0.93 -1.19 -12.32
N ALA A 31 1.32 -0.03 -11.80
CA ALA A 31 2.66 0.19 -11.26
C ALA A 31 2.94 -0.65 -10.01
N GLY A 32 1.93 -0.86 -9.17
CA GLY A 32 2.02 -1.68 -7.96
C GLY A 32 2.26 -3.15 -8.27
N PHE A 33 1.44 -3.76 -9.13
CA PHE A 33 1.64 -5.14 -9.55
C PHE A 33 2.96 -5.32 -10.31
N ALA A 34 3.32 -4.41 -11.22
CA ALA A 34 4.62 -4.47 -11.89
C ALA A 34 5.81 -4.41 -10.91
N ALA A 35 5.68 -3.66 -9.80
CA ALA A 35 6.69 -3.64 -8.74
C ALA A 35 6.76 -5.00 -8.01
N LEU A 36 5.60 -5.55 -7.65
CA LEU A 36 5.45 -6.84 -6.97
C LEU A 36 5.92 -8.01 -7.83
N ASP A 37 5.85 -7.92 -9.16
CA ASP A 37 6.37 -8.94 -10.08
C ASP A 37 7.88 -8.80 -10.32
N THR A 38 8.52 -7.74 -9.82
CA THR A 38 9.93 -7.42 -10.12
C THR A 38 10.74 -7.16 -8.85
N TYR A 39 11.06 -5.90 -8.56
CA TYR A 39 11.98 -5.54 -7.49
C TYR A 39 11.35 -5.61 -6.08
N ALA A 40 10.05 -5.85 -5.98
CA ALA A 40 9.34 -6.08 -4.74
C ALA A 40 8.75 -7.51 -4.61
N ALA A 41 9.16 -8.46 -5.47
CA ALA A 41 8.68 -9.85 -5.47
C ALA A 41 8.93 -10.62 -4.16
N VAL A 42 9.92 -10.19 -3.37
CA VAL A 42 10.11 -10.75 -2.03
C VAL A 42 8.88 -10.57 -1.13
N LEU A 43 8.04 -9.56 -1.37
CA LEU A 43 6.84 -9.31 -0.56
C LEU A 43 5.82 -10.45 -0.66
N PRO A 44 5.30 -10.84 -1.85
CA PRO A 44 4.39 -11.98 -1.96
C PRO A 44 5.04 -13.34 -1.67
N GLU A 45 6.36 -13.47 -1.79
CA GLU A 45 7.09 -14.71 -1.52
C GLU A 45 7.19 -15.06 -0.03
N ILE A 46 7.30 -14.06 0.85
CA ILE A 46 7.47 -14.28 2.29
C ILE A 46 6.12 -14.45 2.99
N VAL A 47 6.14 -15.19 4.12
CA VAL A 47 5.02 -15.26 5.05
C VAL A 47 5.43 -14.52 6.34
N PRO A 48 4.97 -13.27 6.56
CA PRO A 48 5.31 -12.52 7.75
C PRO A 48 4.81 -13.18 9.04
N ALA A 49 5.54 -13.05 10.14
CA ALA A 49 5.21 -13.72 11.40
C ALA A 49 3.89 -13.25 12.04
N ASP A 50 3.43 -12.04 11.71
CA ASP A 50 2.16 -11.46 12.17
C ASP A 50 1.05 -11.54 11.11
N ILE A 51 1.24 -12.30 10.02
CA ILE A 51 0.31 -12.30 8.88
C ILE A 51 -1.10 -12.75 9.26
N GLU A 52 -1.26 -13.68 10.21
CA GLU A 52 -2.58 -14.11 10.68
C GLU A 52 -3.39 -12.95 11.26
N ALA A 53 -2.73 -11.95 11.85
CA ALA A 53 -3.41 -10.76 12.33
C ALA A 53 -3.90 -9.85 11.20
N TRP A 54 -3.29 -9.91 10.01
CA TRP A 54 -3.60 -9.01 8.88
C TRP A 54 -4.44 -9.68 7.80
N CYS A 55 -4.22 -10.97 7.54
CA CYS A 55 -4.73 -11.71 6.40
C CYS A 55 -4.62 -13.24 6.69
N PRO A 56 -5.58 -13.84 7.41
CA PRO A 56 -5.52 -15.25 7.82
C PRO A 56 -5.36 -16.26 6.67
N GLY A 57 -5.98 -16.00 5.50
CA GLY A 57 -5.88 -16.86 4.32
C GLY A 57 -4.55 -16.75 3.55
N TYR A 58 -3.70 -15.77 3.88
CA TYR A 58 -2.45 -15.50 3.15
C TYR A 58 -1.50 -16.71 3.01
N PRO A 59 -1.30 -17.58 4.02
CA PRO A 59 -0.39 -18.72 3.89
C PRO A 59 -0.80 -19.69 2.78
N ASP A 60 -2.10 -19.83 2.52
CA ASP A 60 -2.64 -20.75 1.51
C ASP A 60 -2.99 -20.05 0.19
N ALA A 61 -2.93 -18.72 0.17
CA ALA A 61 -3.21 -17.88 -0.99
C ALA A 61 -2.19 -18.07 -2.12
N SER A 62 -2.67 -17.93 -3.36
CA SER A 62 -1.84 -17.84 -4.56
C SER A 62 -0.91 -16.62 -4.54
N GLU A 63 0.13 -16.64 -5.37
CA GLU A 63 1.06 -15.50 -5.47
C GLU A 63 0.35 -14.20 -5.89
N GLU A 64 -0.65 -14.30 -6.78
CA GLU A 64 -1.48 -13.17 -7.22
C GLU A 64 -2.31 -12.58 -6.06
N GLU A 65 -2.94 -13.42 -5.24
CA GLU A 65 -3.68 -12.99 -4.04
C GLU A 65 -2.76 -12.37 -2.99
N ARG A 66 -1.54 -12.91 -2.85
CA ARG A 66 -0.53 -12.34 -1.94
C ARG A 66 -0.02 -10.99 -2.44
N ALA A 67 0.14 -10.81 -3.75
CA ALA A 67 0.43 -9.50 -4.34
C ALA A 67 -0.73 -8.52 -4.10
N ALA A 68 -1.97 -9.00 -4.25
CA ALA A 68 -3.17 -8.22 -3.96
C ALA A 68 -3.23 -7.76 -2.50
N PHE A 69 -2.83 -8.59 -1.55
CA PHE A 69 -2.70 -8.19 -0.15
C PHE A 69 -1.78 -6.99 0.02
N TRP A 70 -0.58 -7.00 -0.58
CA TRP A 70 0.38 -5.91 -0.42
C TRP A 70 -0.11 -4.62 -1.05
N LEU A 71 -0.69 -4.69 -2.25
CA LEU A 71 -1.26 -3.53 -2.91
C LEU A 71 -2.51 -3.00 -2.18
N GLY A 72 -3.35 -3.90 -1.66
CA GLY A 72 -4.51 -3.58 -0.84
C GLY A 72 -4.11 -2.87 0.45
N LEU A 73 -3.04 -3.33 1.11
CA LEU A 73 -2.49 -2.69 2.30
C LEU A 73 -2.00 -1.28 1.99
N LEU A 74 -1.31 -1.10 0.85
CA LEU A 74 -0.85 0.21 0.39
C LEU A 74 -2.02 1.16 0.08
N SER A 75 -3.06 0.66 -0.59
CA SER A 75 -4.26 1.44 -0.89
C SER A 75 -4.99 1.89 0.38
N SER A 76 -4.99 1.04 1.41
CA SER A 76 -5.53 1.34 2.73
C SER A 76 -4.70 2.37 3.49
N LEU A 77 -3.38 2.28 3.40
CA LEU A 77 -2.48 3.25 3.98
C LEU A 77 -2.61 4.63 3.32
N ALA A 78 -2.74 4.69 1.99
CA ALA A 78 -2.92 5.93 1.25
C ALA A 78 -4.16 6.74 1.70
N ARG A 79 -5.22 6.06 2.17
CA ARG A 79 -6.37 6.72 2.81
C ARG A 79 -5.93 7.60 3.98
N HIS A 80 -5.06 7.07 4.83
CA HIS A 80 -4.66 7.70 6.09
C HIS A 80 -3.49 8.67 5.95
N GLU A 81 -2.72 8.54 4.88
CA GLU A 81 -1.62 9.45 4.55
C GLU A 81 -2.08 10.66 3.74
N SER A 82 -2.92 10.46 2.72
CA SER A 82 -3.29 11.52 1.77
C SER A 82 -4.78 11.59 1.44
N THR A 83 -5.60 10.67 1.94
CA THR A 83 -6.98 10.46 1.44
C THR A 83 -6.98 10.18 -0.07
N TRP A 84 -6.04 9.33 -0.51
CA TRP A 84 -5.84 8.95 -1.92
C TRP A 84 -5.56 10.13 -2.87
N ASN A 85 -4.93 11.20 -2.35
CA ASN A 85 -4.56 12.35 -3.13
C ASN A 85 -3.07 12.26 -3.53
N GLU A 86 -2.79 11.88 -4.78
CA GLU A 86 -1.43 11.84 -5.32
C GLU A 86 -0.75 13.22 -5.38
N GLN A 87 -1.51 14.32 -5.34
CA GLN A 87 -0.96 15.68 -5.32
C GLN A 87 -0.74 16.21 -3.89
N ALA A 88 -0.90 15.36 -2.86
CA ALA A 88 -0.76 15.78 -1.47
C ALA A 88 0.70 16.14 -1.10
N VAL A 89 0.86 17.29 -0.44
CA VAL A 89 2.15 17.74 0.12
C VAL A 89 1.98 18.01 1.61
N GLY A 90 2.63 17.20 2.44
CA GLY A 90 2.53 17.27 3.90
C GLY A 90 3.81 17.72 4.59
N GLY A 91 3.75 17.80 5.91
CA GLY A 91 4.91 18.11 6.77
C GLY A 91 5.57 19.45 6.47
N GLY A 92 4.83 20.44 5.96
CA GLY A 92 5.38 21.74 5.56
C GLY A 92 6.21 21.69 4.27
N GLY A 93 5.91 20.77 3.35
CA GLY A 93 6.63 20.64 2.07
C GLY A 93 7.69 19.55 2.03
N GLN A 94 7.63 18.58 2.95
CA GLN A 94 8.68 17.57 3.13
C GLN A 94 8.26 16.17 2.64
N TRP A 95 6.96 15.89 2.56
CA TRP A 95 6.38 14.56 2.31
C TRP A 95 5.39 14.67 1.15
N PHE A 96 5.42 13.73 0.22
CA PHE A 96 4.78 13.88 -1.10
C PHE A 96 3.96 12.64 -1.49
N GLY A 97 2.83 12.90 -2.14
CA GLY A 97 2.01 11.92 -2.82
C GLY A 97 1.17 11.02 -1.91
N LEU A 98 0.73 9.91 -2.49
CA LEU A 98 -0.28 9.00 -1.93
C LEU A 98 0.05 8.54 -0.52
N VAL A 99 1.31 8.18 -0.28
CA VAL A 99 1.78 7.70 1.02
C VAL A 99 2.91 8.55 1.59
N GLN A 100 2.93 9.84 1.23
CA GLN A 100 3.73 10.86 1.90
C GLN A 100 5.22 10.54 1.97
N ILE A 101 5.84 10.13 0.87
CA ILE A 101 7.28 9.80 0.87
C ILE A 101 8.12 11.08 0.80
N SER A 102 9.22 11.13 1.55
CA SER A 102 10.20 12.22 1.45
C SER A 102 11.21 11.95 0.32
N PRO A 103 11.72 12.98 -0.38
CA PRO A 103 12.78 12.80 -1.38
C PRO A 103 14.05 12.16 -0.82
N ALA A 104 14.37 12.41 0.46
CA ALA A 104 15.53 11.82 1.11
C ALA A 104 15.35 10.31 1.31
N THR A 105 14.18 9.88 1.80
CA THR A 105 13.80 8.47 1.94
C THR A 105 13.82 7.77 0.58
N ALA A 106 13.21 8.38 -0.44
CA ALA A 106 13.18 7.82 -1.78
C ALA A 106 14.59 7.57 -2.35
N ARG A 107 15.52 8.52 -2.16
CA ARG A 107 16.93 8.33 -2.54
C ARG A 107 17.62 7.25 -1.72
N HIS A 108 17.36 7.18 -0.42
CA HIS A 108 17.95 6.18 0.46
C HIS A 108 17.64 4.75 0.02
N TYR A 109 16.38 4.49 -0.37
CA TYR A 109 15.93 3.18 -0.87
C TYR A 109 16.11 3.00 -2.39
N GLY A 110 16.74 3.97 -3.08
CA GLY A 110 17.04 3.87 -4.51
C GLY A 110 15.81 3.88 -5.42
N CYS A 111 14.75 4.58 -5.02
CA CYS A 111 13.58 4.81 -5.88
C CYS A 111 13.95 5.63 -7.12
N GLN A 112 13.19 5.45 -8.21
CA GLN A 112 13.34 6.27 -9.42
C GLN A 112 12.87 7.71 -9.20
N ALA A 113 11.70 7.89 -8.55
CA ALA A 113 11.22 9.20 -8.14
C ALA A 113 12.00 9.71 -6.93
N THR A 114 12.94 10.62 -7.17
CA THR A 114 13.88 11.13 -6.14
C THR A 114 13.69 12.60 -5.75
N SER A 115 12.64 13.24 -6.30
CA SER A 115 12.27 14.63 -6.04
C SER A 115 10.83 14.73 -5.59
N GLY A 116 10.47 15.84 -4.92
CA GLY A 116 9.09 16.07 -4.47
C GLY A 116 8.10 16.05 -5.65
N ALA A 117 8.42 16.74 -6.75
CA ALA A 117 7.58 16.74 -7.95
C ALA A 117 7.43 15.35 -8.57
N ALA A 118 8.49 14.55 -8.62
CA ALA A 118 8.42 13.18 -9.13
C ALA A 118 7.60 12.25 -8.22
N LEU A 119 7.54 12.54 -6.91
CA LEU A 119 6.74 11.77 -5.95
C LEU A 119 5.26 12.15 -5.95
N LEU A 120 4.86 13.21 -6.67
CA LEU A 120 3.44 13.54 -6.91
C LEU A 120 2.82 12.72 -8.05
N ASP A 121 3.64 11.96 -8.80
CA ASP A 121 3.15 10.93 -9.71
C ASP A 121 2.72 9.71 -8.88
N GLY A 122 1.44 9.36 -8.90
CA GLY A 122 0.89 8.31 -8.04
C GLY A 122 1.48 6.93 -8.33
N ALA A 123 1.73 6.61 -9.60
CA ALA A 123 2.37 5.35 -10.02
C ALA A 123 3.80 5.25 -9.47
N ALA A 124 4.60 6.32 -9.59
CA ALA A 124 5.94 6.38 -9.05
C ALA A 124 5.97 6.38 -7.51
N ASN A 125 4.96 6.98 -6.87
CA ASN A 125 4.80 6.95 -5.41
C ASN A 125 4.52 5.52 -4.92
N VAL A 126 3.60 4.80 -5.55
CA VAL A 126 3.29 3.38 -5.26
C VAL A 126 4.50 2.50 -5.50
N SER A 127 5.13 2.63 -6.67
CA SER A 127 6.38 1.94 -7.03
C SER A 127 7.45 2.11 -5.95
N CYS A 128 7.66 3.34 -5.47
CA CYS A 128 8.65 3.63 -4.43
C CYS A 128 8.24 3.07 -3.07
N ALA A 129 6.97 3.14 -2.67
CA ALA A 129 6.49 2.58 -1.42
C ALA A 129 6.77 1.07 -1.31
N LEU A 130 6.46 0.33 -2.38
CA LEU A 130 6.71 -1.11 -2.44
C LEU A 130 8.19 -1.46 -2.44
N ARG A 131 9.03 -0.62 -3.06
CA ARG A 131 10.49 -0.76 -2.98
C ARG A 131 11.03 -0.56 -1.57
N ILE A 132 10.45 0.35 -0.80
CA ILE A 132 10.82 0.53 0.61
C ILE A 132 10.39 -0.71 1.40
N TRP A 133 9.17 -1.21 1.18
CA TRP A 133 8.65 -2.39 1.88
C TRP A 133 9.43 -3.66 1.54
N SER A 134 9.91 -3.81 0.31
CA SER A 134 10.75 -4.95 -0.09
C SER A 134 12.09 -4.99 0.63
N GLU A 135 12.48 -3.92 1.31
CA GLU A 135 13.62 -3.90 2.22
C GLU A 135 13.19 -4.05 3.69
N THR A 136 12.19 -3.29 4.15
CA THR A 136 11.84 -3.24 5.58
C THR A 136 11.10 -4.48 6.07
N VAL A 137 10.19 -5.04 5.26
CA VAL A 137 9.40 -6.22 5.64
C VAL A 137 10.27 -7.47 5.77
N PRO A 138 11.10 -7.87 4.78
CA PRO A 138 11.95 -9.05 4.96
C PRO A 138 13.04 -8.84 6.02
N ARG A 139 13.55 -7.62 6.19
CA ARG A 139 14.47 -7.28 7.30
C ARG A 139 13.85 -7.57 8.66
N ASP A 140 12.56 -7.25 8.82
CA ASP A 140 11.89 -7.29 10.12
C ASP A 140 11.01 -8.53 10.35
N GLY A 141 10.68 -9.27 9.28
CA GLY A 141 9.88 -10.50 9.31
C GLY A 141 8.41 -10.30 9.68
N VAL A 142 7.89 -9.07 9.59
CA VAL A 142 6.51 -8.72 9.99
C VAL A 142 5.90 -7.72 9.01
N VAL A 143 4.57 -7.76 8.84
CA VAL A 143 3.80 -6.71 8.17
C VAL A 143 3.94 -5.41 8.96
N ALA A 144 3.53 -5.40 10.25
CA ALA A 144 3.68 -4.24 11.11
C ALA A 144 3.54 -4.57 12.61
N THR A 145 4.67 -4.53 13.33
CA THR A 145 4.75 -4.70 14.79
C THR A 145 5.65 -3.64 15.43
N GLY A 146 5.11 -2.78 16.28
CA GLY A 146 5.86 -1.65 16.83
C GLY A 146 6.23 -0.65 15.72
N THR A 147 7.52 -0.45 15.48
CA THR A 147 8.05 0.39 14.38
C THR A 147 8.75 -0.47 13.32
N ARG A 148 8.34 -1.73 13.14
CA ARG A 148 8.94 -2.69 12.22
C ARG A 148 8.03 -3.01 11.04
N GLY A 149 8.60 -3.48 9.93
CA GLY A 149 7.92 -3.77 8.67
C GLY A 149 7.50 -2.49 7.97
N VAL A 150 6.23 -2.40 7.57
CA VAL A 150 5.63 -1.16 7.05
C VAL A 150 5.71 -0.03 8.08
N ALA A 151 5.61 -0.34 9.38
CA ALA A 151 5.68 0.67 10.43
C ALA A 151 7.08 1.31 10.60
N ALA A 152 8.10 0.86 9.86
CA ALA A 152 9.43 1.48 9.90
C ALA A 152 9.41 2.92 9.36
N ASP A 153 8.64 3.17 8.31
CA ASP A 153 8.58 4.47 7.62
C ASP A 153 7.19 5.13 7.72
N TRP A 154 6.13 4.36 8.00
CA TRP A 154 4.75 4.88 7.99
C TRP A 154 4.10 4.94 9.37
N GLY A 155 3.87 6.17 9.83
CA GLY A 155 3.25 6.47 11.12
C GLY A 155 1.87 5.84 11.35
N PRO A 156 0.93 5.79 10.38
CA PRO A 156 -0.39 5.18 10.58
C PRO A 156 -0.35 3.71 11.01
N MET A 157 0.78 3.03 10.79
CA MET A 157 1.00 1.65 11.19
C MET A 157 1.57 1.51 12.61
N HIS A 158 1.92 2.62 13.27
CA HIS A 158 2.44 2.62 14.63
C HIS A 158 1.33 2.30 15.65
N PRO A 159 1.63 1.60 16.77
CA PRO A 159 0.67 1.39 17.85
C PRO A 159 0.09 2.67 18.45
N SER A 160 0.85 3.77 18.42
CA SER A 160 0.37 5.09 18.88
C SER A 160 -0.75 5.67 18.01
N GLN A 161 -0.91 5.18 16.77
CA GLN A 161 -2.01 5.53 15.86
C GLN A 161 -3.02 4.38 15.71
N ALA A 162 -3.33 3.69 16.82
CA ALA A 162 -4.17 2.49 16.86
C ALA A 162 -5.47 2.61 16.06
N GLN A 163 -6.15 3.76 16.09
CA GLN A 163 -7.40 3.95 15.34
C GLN A 163 -7.22 3.83 13.81
N LYS A 164 -6.13 4.38 13.27
CA LYS A 164 -5.81 4.28 11.84
C LYS A 164 -5.36 2.87 11.48
N ARG A 165 -4.47 2.32 12.31
CA ARG A 165 -3.97 0.95 12.16
C ARG A 165 -5.10 -0.08 12.14
N GLU A 166 -6.08 0.05 13.05
CA GLU A 166 -7.21 -0.87 13.10
C GLU A 166 -8.16 -0.66 11.92
N ASP A 167 -8.38 0.57 11.45
CA ASP A 167 -9.18 0.80 10.24
C ASP A 167 -8.53 0.20 8.98
N ILE A 168 -7.21 0.24 8.86
CA ILE A 168 -6.45 -0.45 7.80
C ILE A 168 -6.63 -1.96 7.95
N ARG A 169 -6.37 -2.50 9.14
CA ARG A 169 -6.45 -3.94 9.43
C ARG A 169 -7.85 -4.50 9.18
N ALA A 170 -8.89 -3.83 9.68
CA ALA A 170 -10.27 -4.26 9.49
C ALA A 170 -10.67 -4.28 8.02
N TRP A 171 -10.20 -3.32 7.22
CA TRP A 171 -10.41 -3.35 5.78
C TRP A 171 -9.71 -4.54 5.13
N MET A 172 -8.46 -4.83 5.50
CA MET A 172 -7.72 -6.00 4.97
C MET A 172 -8.44 -7.32 5.25
N LEU A 173 -8.94 -7.51 6.47
CA LEU A 173 -9.63 -8.74 6.87
C LEU A 173 -10.96 -8.97 6.14
N ASP A 174 -11.57 -7.92 5.61
CA ASP A 174 -12.83 -7.98 4.86
C ASP A 174 -12.63 -8.41 3.40
N GLN A 175 -11.38 -8.49 2.92
CA GLN A 175 -11.11 -8.79 1.51
C GLN A 175 -11.12 -10.30 1.24
N PRO A 176 -11.69 -10.77 0.10
CA PRO A 176 -11.74 -12.18 -0.25
C PRO A 176 -10.36 -12.87 -0.24
N TYR A 177 -9.33 -12.19 -0.76
CA TYR A 177 -7.95 -12.68 -0.79
C TYR A 177 -7.28 -12.82 0.59
N CYS A 178 -7.99 -12.46 1.67
CA CYS A 178 -7.55 -12.66 3.06
C CYS A 178 -8.37 -13.66 3.86
N GLN A 179 -9.44 -14.20 3.28
CA GLN A 179 -10.37 -15.10 3.98
C GLN A 179 -10.08 -16.59 3.71
N GLY A 180 -9.47 -16.90 2.55
CA GLY A 180 -9.22 -18.27 2.09
C GLY A 180 -10.39 -18.86 1.31
#